data_AF-A0A357N500-F1
#
_entry.id   AF-A0A357N500-F1
#
_cell.length_a   1.000
_cell.length_b   1.000
_cell.length_c   1.000
_cell.angle_alpha   90.00
_cell.angle_beta   90.00
_cell.angle_gamma   90.00
#
_symmetry.space_group_name_H-M   'P 1'
#
loop_
_entity.id
_entity.type
_entity.pdbx_description
1 polymer ?
#
loop_
_entity_poly.entity_id
_entity_poly.type
_entity_poly.pdbx_seq_one_letter_code
_entity_poly.pdbx_strand_id
1 'polypeptide(L)'
;STLQDKGVPMPVQQTMIAPPRCRMGPITEAERAQVRAGSPVGTRYDTAVNRESAAELLAQRAQKATEQAAAPAARSREQDDAQEGGFGQSIKDAIFGTKR
;
A
#
# COMPACT_ATOMS: atom_id res chain seq x y z
N SER A 1 15.69 -44.97 -42.03
CA SER A 1 16.10 -45.91 -40.96
C SER A 1 17.58 -45.68 -40.70
N THR A 2 18.04 -45.68 -39.45
CA THR A 2 19.48 -45.59 -39.09
C THR A 2 20.22 -46.94 -39.24
N LEU A 3 19.55 -47.92 -39.86
CA LEU A 3 20.05 -49.27 -40.07
C LEU A 3 20.04 -49.61 -41.56
N GLN A 4 21.10 -50.29 -41.99
CA GLN A 4 21.21 -50.93 -43.31
C GLN A 4 20.50 -52.29 -43.32
N ASP A 5 20.54 -52.98 -44.46
CA ASP A 5 20.05 -54.36 -44.56
C ASP A 5 20.69 -55.24 -43.48
N LYS A 6 19.87 -56.10 -42.88
CA LYS A 6 20.20 -56.93 -41.69
C LYS A 6 20.45 -56.16 -40.39
N GLY A 7 19.99 -54.91 -40.28
CA GLY A 7 20.00 -54.19 -39.01
C GLY A 7 21.39 -53.66 -38.60
N VAL A 8 22.31 -53.52 -39.55
CA VAL A 8 23.65 -52.99 -39.28
C VAL A 8 23.57 -51.48 -39.06
N PRO A 9 24.04 -50.94 -37.93
CA PRO A 9 23.97 -49.50 -37.65
C PRO A 9 24.90 -48.73 -38.59
N MET A 10 24.35 -47.73 -39.29
CA MET A 10 25.14 -46.79 -40.09
C MET A 10 25.41 -45.49 -39.32
N PRO A 11 26.52 -44.79 -39.61
CA PRO A 11 26.76 -43.47 -39.04
C PRO A 11 25.60 -42.51 -39.35
N VAL A 12 25.14 -41.77 -38.33
CA VAL A 12 24.07 -40.77 -38.49
C VAL A 12 24.58 -39.52 -39.19
N GLN A 13 23.72 -38.90 -40.00
CA GLN A 13 24.03 -37.64 -40.67
C GLN A 13 24.01 -36.48 -39.65
N GLN A 14 25.03 -35.62 -39.69
CA GLN A 14 25.02 -34.36 -38.95
C GLN A 14 24.18 -33.33 -39.69
N THR A 15 23.21 -32.73 -38.98
CA THR A 15 22.36 -31.66 -39.50
C THR A 15 22.55 -30.41 -38.66
N MET A 16 22.64 -29.26 -39.32
CA MET A 16 22.70 -27.96 -38.66
C MET A 16 21.31 -27.58 -38.11
N ILE A 17 21.25 -27.23 -36.84
CA ILE A 17 20.03 -26.72 -36.20
C ILE A 17 20.19 -25.21 -36.00
N ALA A 18 19.25 -24.42 -36.53
CA ALA A 18 19.18 -23.01 -36.24
C ALA A 18 18.39 -22.82 -34.93
N PRO A 19 19.01 -22.36 -33.83
CA PRO A 19 18.27 -22.08 -32.61
C PRO A 19 17.30 -20.92 -32.85
N PRO A 20 16.15 -20.89 -32.15
CA PRO A 20 15.24 -19.76 -32.24
C PRO A 20 15.98 -18.48 -31.85
N ARG A 21 15.79 -17.41 -32.64
CA ARG A 21 16.35 -16.08 -32.32
C ARG A 21 15.53 -15.42 -31.21
N CYS A 22 15.63 -15.93 -29.99
CA CYS A 22 15.08 -15.25 -28.83
C CYS A 22 16.06 -14.18 -28.33
N ARG A 23 15.56 -12.98 -28.04
CA ARG A 23 16.33 -11.95 -27.35
C ARG A 23 16.44 -12.36 -25.88
N MET A 24 17.63 -12.79 -25.49
CA MET A 24 17.95 -13.12 -24.10
C MET A 24 18.36 -11.85 -23.36
N GLY A 25 17.63 -11.50 -22.31
CA GLY A 25 17.93 -10.32 -21.48
C GLY A 25 16.66 -9.57 -21.04
N PRO A 26 16.80 -8.66 -20.08
CA PRO A 26 15.67 -7.86 -19.60
C PRO A 26 15.16 -6.92 -20.71
N ILE A 27 13.84 -6.76 -20.76
CA ILE A 27 13.15 -5.77 -21.60
C ILE A 27 13.42 -4.36 -21.07
N THR A 28 13.54 -3.37 -21.96
CA THR A 28 13.65 -1.97 -21.53
C THR A 28 12.30 -1.48 -20.98
N GLU A 29 12.31 -0.45 -20.13
CA GLU A 29 11.05 0.07 -19.57
C GLU A 29 10.14 0.67 -20.66
N ALA A 30 10.72 1.25 -21.72
CA ALA A 30 9.97 1.78 -22.86
C ALA A 30 9.21 0.67 -23.61
N GLU A 31 9.88 -0.43 -23.92
CA GLU A 31 9.27 -1.61 -24.57
C GLU A 31 8.20 -2.24 -23.66
N ARG A 32 8.46 -2.30 -22.35
CA ARG A 32 7.50 -2.80 -21.37
C ARG A 32 6.25 -1.92 -21.27
N ALA A 33 6.38 -0.60 -21.39
CA ALA A 33 5.24 0.32 -21.41
C ALA A 33 4.38 0.11 -22.67
N GLN A 34 4.99 -0.08 -23.84
CA GLN A 34 4.27 -0.37 -25.08
C GLN A 34 3.47 -1.67 -25.00
N VAL A 35 4.07 -2.74 -24.47
CA VAL A 35 3.39 -4.03 -24.30
C VAL A 35 2.22 -3.92 -23.31
N ARG A 36 2.39 -3.19 -22.21
CA ARG A 36 1.32 -2.96 -21.24
C ARG A 36 0.15 -2.18 -21.84
N ALA A 37 0.43 -1.14 -22.64
CA ALA A 37 -0.60 -0.33 -23.29
C ALA A 37 -1.46 -1.14 -24.28
N GLY A 38 -0.91 -2.19 -24.89
CA GLY A 38 -1.64 -3.11 -25.76
C GLY A 38 -2.41 -4.21 -25.02
N SER A 39 -2.32 -4.28 -23.69
CA SER A 39 -2.93 -5.34 -22.91
C SER A 39 -4.44 -5.12 -22.72
N PRO A 40 -5.30 -6.12 -23.00
CA PRO A 40 -6.74 -6.01 -22.82
C PRO A 40 -7.15 -5.90 -21.35
N VAL A 41 -6.24 -6.19 -20.41
CA VAL A 41 -6.49 -6.14 -18.96
C VAL A 41 -5.87 -4.91 -18.29
N GLY A 42 -5.22 -4.03 -19.05
CA GLY A 42 -4.53 -2.84 -18.51
C GLY A 42 -5.45 -1.96 -17.66
N THR A 43 -6.67 -1.68 -18.16
CA THR A 43 -7.68 -0.87 -17.45
C THR A 43 -8.02 -1.38 -16.05
N ARG A 44 -7.84 -2.68 -15.77
CA ARG A 44 -8.17 -3.27 -14.46
C ARG A 44 -6.98 -3.36 -13.51
N TYR A 45 -5.76 -3.46 -14.04
CA TYR A 45 -4.58 -3.85 -13.26
C TYR A 45 -3.39 -2.90 -13.35
N ASP A 46 -3.43 -1.85 -14.19
CA ASP A 46 -2.32 -0.91 -14.31
C ASP A 46 -2.15 -0.01 -13.08
N THR A 47 -3.23 0.24 -12.34
CA THR A 47 -3.20 1.03 -11.11
C THR A 47 -2.74 0.19 -9.93
N ALA A 48 -1.53 0.46 -9.43
CA ALA A 48 -1.05 -0.12 -8.20
C ALA A 48 -1.85 0.41 -7.00
N VAL A 49 -2.49 -0.48 -6.25
CA VAL A 49 -3.20 -0.14 -5.02
C VAL A 49 -2.35 -0.56 -3.83
N ASN A 50 -1.75 0.42 -3.14
CA ASN A 50 -1.07 0.19 -1.87
C ASN A 50 -2.09 0.30 -0.72
N ARG A 51 -2.43 -0.83 -0.08
CA ARG A 51 -3.38 -0.85 1.03
C ARG A 51 -2.61 -0.76 2.35
N GLU A 52 -3.20 -0.07 3.31
CA GLU A 52 -2.68 -0.06 4.69
C GLU A 52 -2.55 -1.49 5.20
N SER A 53 -1.34 -1.83 5.65
CA SER A 53 -1.07 -3.18 6.14
C SER A 53 -1.69 -3.39 7.52
N ALA A 54 -2.05 -4.63 7.85
CA ALA A 54 -2.58 -4.96 9.17
C ALA A 54 -1.58 -4.56 10.29
N ALA A 55 -0.28 -4.65 10.02
CA ALA A 55 0.77 -4.25 10.94
C ALA A 55 0.77 -2.73 11.19
N GLU A 56 0.62 -1.91 10.15
CA GLU A 56 0.51 -0.44 10.27
C GLU A 56 -0.73 -0.05 11.09
N LEU A 57 -1.88 -0.67 10.82
CA LEU A 57 -3.12 -0.41 11.55
C LEU A 57 -3.00 -0.80 13.04
N LEU A 58 -2.35 -1.93 13.34
CA LEU A 58 -2.13 -2.37 14.72
C LEU A 58 -1.14 -1.45 15.45
N ALA A 59 -0.07 -1.02 14.79
CA ALA A 59 0.89 -0.08 15.37
C ALA A 59 0.24 1.27 15.69
N GLN A 60 -0.59 1.80 14.78
CA GLN A 60 -1.34 3.03 15.02
C GLN A 60 -2.33 2.90 16.19
N ARG A 61 -3.01 1.75 16.32
CA ARG A 61 -3.89 1.49 17.47
C ARG A 61 -3.12 1.42 18.79
N ALA A 62 -1.96 0.78 18.79
CA ALA A 62 -1.09 0.73 19.96
C ALA A 62 -0.60 2.12 20.37
N GLN A 63 -0.17 2.94 19.41
CA GLN A 63 0.24 4.33 19.65
C GLN A 63 -0.91 5.16 20.23
N LYS A 64 -2.10 5.09 19.63
CA LYS A 64 -3.30 5.79 20.15
C LYS A 64 -3.66 5.34 21.57
N ALA A 65 -3.53 4.04 21.88
CA ALA A 65 -3.76 3.54 23.23
C ALA A 65 -2.74 4.09 24.23
N THR A 66 -1.46 4.20 23.84
CA THR A 66 -0.43 4.81 24.71
C THR A 66 -0.63 6.31 24.90
N GLU A 67 -1.05 7.04 23.85
CA GLU A 67 -1.36 8.47 23.93
C GLU A 67 -2.58 8.74 24.82
N GLN A 68 -3.62 7.91 24.72
CA GLN A 68 -4.80 8.00 25.59
C GLN A 68 -4.46 7.67 27.05
N ALA A 69 -3.56 6.72 27.30
CA ALA A 69 -3.08 6.41 28.65
C ALA A 69 -2.18 7.51 29.23
N ALA A 70 -1.48 8.26 28.38
CA ALA A 70 -0.62 9.38 28.77
C ALA A 70 -1.35 10.73 28.81
N ALA A 71 -2.60 10.80 28.35
CA ALA A 71 -3.39 12.02 28.43
C ALA A 71 -3.69 12.37 29.90
N PRO A 72 -3.50 13.63 30.34
CA PRO A 72 -3.83 14.03 31.70
C PRO A 72 -5.32 13.79 31.94
N ALA A 73 -5.66 13.29 33.14
CA ALA A 73 -7.04 13.09 33.55
C ALA A 73 -7.83 14.37 33.25
N ALA A 74 -8.93 14.23 32.49
CA ALA A 74 -9.83 15.33 32.23
C ALA A 74 -10.19 15.99 33.57
N ARG A 75 -9.98 17.31 33.68
CA ARG A 75 -10.30 18.05 34.89
C ARG A 75 -11.75 17.74 35.25
N SER A 76 -11.97 17.32 36.49
CA SER A 76 -13.33 17.10 36.98
C SER A 76 -14.07 18.44 36.94
N ARG A 77 -15.38 18.38 36.66
CA ARG A 77 -16.28 19.54 36.65
C ARG A 77 -16.16 20.42 37.91
N GLU A 78 -15.78 19.80 39.03
CA GLU A 78 -15.50 20.45 40.31
C GLU A 78 -14.31 21.44 40.27
N GLN A 79 -13.32 21.22 39.41
CA GLN A 79 -12.19 22.15 39.22
C GLN A 79 -12.54 23.33 38.29
N ASP A 80 -13.48 23.12 37.35
CA ASP A 80 -14.01 24.20 36.52
C ASP A 80 -14.96 25.10 37.33
N ASP A 81 -15.83 24.52 38.17
CA ASP A 81 -16.73 25.27 39.08
C ASP A 81 -15.97 26.11 40.13
N ALA A 82 -14.78 25.66 40.56
CA ALA A 82 -13.93 26.40 41.50
C ALA A 82 -13.20 27.60 40.86
N GLN A 83 -13.00 27.58 39.54
CA GLN A 83 -12.32 28.65 38.79
C GLN A 83 -13.31 29.65 38.14
N GLU A 84 -14.60 29.29 38.06
CA GLU A 84 -15.67 30.12 37.49
C GLU A 84 -16.19 31.22 38.43
N GLY A 85 -15.81 31.19 39.72
CA GLY A 85 -16.39 32.02 40.78
C GLY A 85 -16.00 33.50 40.87
N GLY A 86 -15.42 34.15 39.85
CA GLY A 86 -15.09 35.59 40.00
C GLY A 86 -14.83 36.40 38.74
N PHE A 87 -14.17 35.82 37.73
CA PHE A 87 -13.80 36.56 36.52
C PHE A 87 -14.57 36.10 35.28
N GLY A 88 -14.96 34.82 35.20
CA GLY A 88 -15.79 34.29 34.11
C GLY A 88 -17.24 34.77 34.18
N GLN A 89 -17.80 34.87 35.40
CA GLN A 89 -19.16 35.33 35.64
C GLN A 89 -19.38 36.79 35.20
N SER A 90 -18.43 37.67 35.53
CA SER A 90 -18.52 39.11 35.24
C SER A 90 -18.40 39.45 33.76
N ILE A 91 -17.63 38.66 32.99
CA ILE A 91 -17.54 38.81 31.54
C ILE A 91 -18.80 38.23 30.86
N LYS A 92 -19.34 37.12 31.36
CA LYS A 92 -20.60 36.55 30.87
C LYS A 92 -21.79 37.48 31.11
N ASP A 93 -21.86 38.14 32.27
CA ASP A 93 -22.92 39.10 32.59
C ASP A 93 -22.83 40.40 31.75
N ALA A 94 -21.63 40.83 31.39
CA ALA A 94 -21.42 41.98 30.51
C ALA A 94 -21.82 41.70 29.05
N ILE A 95 -21.71 40.45 28.59
CA ILE A 95 -22.04 40.04 27.21
C ILE A 95 -23.52 39.63 27.07
N PHE A 96 -24.07 38.93 28.06
CA PHE A 96 -25.42 38.37 27.96
C PHE A 96 -26.52 39.18 28.65
N GLY A 97 -26.16 40.25 29.36
CA GLY A 97 -27.11 41.24 29.88
C GLY A 97 -27.98 40.68 31.00
N THR A 98 -27.77 41.20 32.21
CA THR A 98 -28.56 40.86 33.39
C THR A 98 -30.05 41.12 33.15
N LYS A 99 -30.84 40.06 32.95
CA LYS A 99 -32.30 40.13 32.98
C LYS A 99 -32.73 40.36 34.44
N ARG A 100 -33.34 41.52 34.69
CA ARG A 100 -34.15 41.75 35.90
C ARG A 100 -35.33 40.79 35.94
#